data_AF-A0A382KEM3-F1
#
_entry.id   AF-A0A382KEM3-F1
#
_cell.length_a   1.000
_cell.length_b   1.000
_cell.length_c   1.000
_cell.angle_alpha   90.00
_cell.angle_beta   90.00
_cell.angle_gamma   90.00
#
_symmetry.space_group_name_H-M   'P 1'
#
loop_
_entity.id
_entity.type
_entity.pdbx_description
1 polymer ?
#
loop_
_entity_poly.entity_id
_entity_poly.type
_entity_poly.pdbx_seq_one_letter_code
_entity_poly.pdbx_strand_id
1 'polypeptide(L)' 'MDVDLLAKAKAYGFSDRQIANLTGRTEDEVRAERKGVGLVPSYRLVDTCAAEFEAYTPYYYSTYDRGDD' A
#
# COMPACT_ATOMS: atom_id res chain seq x y z
N MET A 1 -9.41 -0.51 13.82
CA MET A 1 -10.08 -1.11 12.66
C MET A 1 -9.58 -2.52 12.52
N ASP A 2 -10.35 -3.42 11.91
CA ASP A 2 -9.83 -4.74 11.55
C ASP A 2 -8.63 -4.58 10.60
N VAL A 3 -7.53 -5.25 10.90
CA VAL A 3 -6.25 -5.09 10.18
C VAL A 3 -6.37 -5.64 8.76
N ASP A 4 -7.09 -6.74 8.59
CA ASP A 4 -7.27 -7.38 7.29
C ASP A 4 -8.14 -6.52 6.37
N LEU A 5 -9.21 -5.92 6.90
CA LEU A 5 -10.02 -4.95 6.16
C LEU A 5 -9.21 -3.71 5.76
N LEU A 6 -8.38 -3.17 6.66
CA LEU A 6 -7.51 -2.04 6.35
C LEU A 6 -6.51 -2.41 5.24
N ALA A 7 -5.89 -3.59 5.31
CA ALA A 7 -4.98 -4.09 4.29
C ALA A 7 -5.67 -4.22 2.92
N LYS A 8 -6.87 -4.82 2.86
CA LYS A 8 -7.68 -4.93 1.64
C LYS A 8 -8.03 -3.57 1.05
N ALA A 9 -8.46 -2.61 1.89
CA ALA A 9 -8.79 -1.27 1.44
C ALA A 9 -7.56 -0.59 0.80
N LYS A 10 -6.37 -0.71 1.42
CA LYS A 10 -5.13 -0.16 0.86
C LYS A 10 -4.70 -0.87 -0.43
N ALA A 11 -4.85 -2.19 -0.52
CA ALA A 11 -4.58 -2.96 -1.74
C ALA A 11 -5.51 -2.55 -2.90
N TYR A 12 -6.76 -2.18 -2.61
CA TYR A 12 -7.71 -1.63 -3.59
C TYR A 12 -7.50 -0.14 -3.90
N GLY A 13 -6.47 0.50 -3.33
CA GLY A 13 -6.12 1.88 -3.66
C GLY A 13 -6.86 2.95 -2.85
N PHE A 14 -7.61 2.59 -1.79
CA PHE A 14 -8.22 3.60 -0.93
C PHE A 14 -7.15 4.41 -0.20
N SER A 15 -7.21 5.73 -0.34
CA SER A 15 -6.38 6.67 0.41
C SER A 15 -6.75 6.69 1.89
N ASP A 16 -5.80 7.09 2.74
CA ASP A 16 -6.07 7.27 4.18
C ASP A 16 -7.20 8.30 4.39
N ARG A 17 -7.27 9.32 3.52
CA ARG A 17 -8.34 10.33 3.49
C ARG A 17 -9.73 9.75 3.18
N GLN A 18 -9.82 8.86 2.18
CA GLN A 18 -11.11 8.21 1.85
C GLN A 18 -11.58 7.32 3.00
N ILE A 19 -10.67 6.54 3.59
CA ILE A 19 -10.97 5.69 4.74
C ILE A 19 -11.41 6.55 5.94
N ALA A 20 -10.71 7.66 6.20
CA ALA A 20 -11.05 8.61 7.26
C ALA A 20 -12.48 9.16 7.08
N ASN A 21 -12.83 9.61 5.88
CA ASN A 21 -14.18 10.08 5.55
C ASN A 21 -15.25 9.00 5.78
N LEU A 22 -14.98 7.75 5.39
CA LEU A 22 -15.94 6.64 5.53
C LEU A 22 -16.10 6.15 6.98
N THR A 23 -15.10 6.38 7.83
CA THR A 23 -15.07 5.90 9.22
C THR A 23 -15.31 7.00 10.26
N GLY A 24 -15.53 8.24 9.82
CA GLY A 24 -15.74 9.40 10.71
C GLY A 24 -14.49 9.78 11.51
N ARG A 25 -13.31 9.52 10.95
CA ARG A 25 -12.00 9.78 11.56
C ARG A 25 -11.23 10.84 10.78
N THR A 26 -10.10 11.25 11.32
CA THR A 26 -9.12 12.08 10.63
C THR A 26 -8.16 11.23 9.80
N GLU A 27 -7.58 11.82 8.75
CA GLU A 27 -6.55 11.15 7.93
C GLU A 27 -5.34 10.72 8.77
N ASP A 28 -4.94 11.54 9.75
CA ASP A 28 -3.78 11.28 10.60
C ASP A 28 -4.01 10.12 11.56
N GLU A 29 -5.23 9.94 12.09
CA GLU A 29 -5.58 8.75 12.89
C GLU A 29 -5.46 7.48 12.06
N VAL A 30 -6.02 7.48 10.83
CA VAL A 30 -5.93 6.33 9.92
C VAL A 30 -4.48 6.05 9.53
N ARG A 31 -3.70 7.10 9.24
CA ARG A 31 -2.27 6.99 8.91
C ARG A 31 -1.45 6.44 10.08
N ALA A 32 -1.71 6.90 11.30
CA ALA A 32 -1.04 6.44 12.52
C ALA A 32 -1.35 4.97 12.79
N GLU A 33 -2.63 4.58 12.71
CA GLU A 33 -3.07 3.19 12.87
C GLU A 33 -2.42 2.29 11.81
N ARG A 34 -2.50 2.69 10.54
CA ARG A 34 -1.90 1.98 9.42
C ARG A 34 -0.38 1.75 9.62
N LYS A 35 0.35 2.78 10.04
CA LYS A 35 1.79 2.65 10.34
C LYS A 35 2.06 1.80 11.58
N GLY A 36 1.21 1.91 12.61
CA GLY A 36 1.34 1.15 13.86
C GLY A 36 1.25 -0.36 13.65
N VAL A 37 0.50 -0.81 12.64
CA VAL A 37 0.42 -2.23 12.24
C VAL A 37 1.40 -2.63 11.13
N GLY A 38 2.37 -1.76 10.80
CA GLY A 38 3.37 -2.03 9.76
C GLY A 38 2.81 -2.08 8.33
N LEU A 39 1.62 -1.51 8.09
CA LEU A 39 1.03 -1.46 6.74
C LEU A 39 1.58 -0.25 5.96
N VAL A 40 2.80 -0.41 5.46
CA VAL A 40 3.48 0.56 4.60
C VAL A 40 3.51 0.06 3.15
N PRO A 41 3.48 0.97 2.16
CA PRO A 41 3.60 0.56 0.76
C PRO A 41 5.01 0.01 0.50
N SER A 42 5.08 -1.01 -0.34
CA SER A 42 6.33 -1.48 -0.95
C SER A 42 6.54 -0.74 -2.28
N TYR A 43 7.75 -0.80 -2.82
CA TYR A 43 8.09 -0.25 -4.12
C TYR A 43 8.53 -1.39 -5.04
N ARG A 44 7.94 -1.48 -6.23
CA ARG A 44 8.28 -2.49 -7.24
C ARG A 44 8.96 -1.81 -8.42
N LEU A 45 9.95 -2.50 -9.00
CA LEU A 45 10.71 -2.05 -10.15
C LEU A 45 9.92 -2.30 -11.43
N VAL A 46 10.01 -1.38 -12.39
CA VAL A 46 9.51 -1.57 -13.75
C VAL A 46 10.64 -2.11 -14.61
N ASP A 47 10.52 -3.36 -15.05
CA ASP A 47 11.56 -4.10 -15.76
C ASP A 47 11.20 -4.52 -17.20
N THR A 48 9.99 -4.18 -17.68
CA THR A 48 9.41 -4.55 -18.99
C THR A 48 9.11 -6.03 -19.24
N CYS A 49 9.62 -6.93 -18.39
CA CYS A 49 9.63 -8.37 -18.60
C CYS A 49 9.09 -9.17 -17.40
N ALA A 50 8.43 -8.51 -16.44
CA ALA A 50 7.85 -9.13 -15.26
C ALA A 50 8.88 -9.97 -14.47
N ALA A 51 10.02 -9.36 -14.20
CA ALA A 51 11.17 -9.90 -13.49
C ALA A 51 11.88 -11.10 -14.16
N GLU A 52 11.67 -11.34 -15.47
CA GLU A 52 12.46 -12.36 -16.21
C GLU A 52 13.97 -12.02 -16.21
N PHE A 53 14.30 -10.73 -16.28
CA PHE A 53 15.67 -10.22 -16.28
C PHE A 53 15.82 -9.05 -15.30
N GLU A 54 17.04 -8.88 -14.78
CA GLU A 54 17.37 -7.73 -13.94
C GLU A 54 17.36 -6.43 -14.76
N ALA A 55 16.55 -5.47 -14.33
CA ALA A 55 16.55 -4.11 -14.87
C ALA A 55 17.44 -3.19 -14.03
N TYR A 56 18.31 -2.42 -14.70
CA TYR A 56 19.25 -1.51 -14.06
C TYR A 56 18.72 -0.08 -13.91
N THR A 57 17.67 0.27 -14.66
CA THR A 57 17.04 1.60 -14.59
C THR A 57 16.16 1.70 -13.35
N PRO A 58 16.39 2.64 -12.42
CA PRO A 58 15.63 2.74 -11.18
C PRO A 58 14.24 3.40 -11.37
N TYR A 59 13.36 2.74 -12.13
CA TYR A 59 11.99 3.20 -12.36
C TYR A 59 11.00 2.39 -11.49
N TYR A 60 10.39 3.04 -10.49
CA TYR A 60 9.60 2.36 -9.46
C TYR A 60 8.17 2.89 -9.35
N TYR A 61 7.27 2.05 -8.84
CA TYR A 61 5.94 2.43 -8.40
C TYR A 61 5.66 1.87 -7.00
N SER A 62 4.86 2.60 -6.21
CA SER A 62 4.41 2.13 -4.90
C SER A 62 3.22 1.18 -5.04
N THR A 63 3.17 0.14 -4.23
CA THR A 63 2.02 -0.77 -4.13
C THR A 63 1.79 -1.21 -2.69
N TYR A 64 0.56 -1.57 -2.36
CA TYR A 64 0.23 -2.28 -1.11
C TYR A 64 0.13 -3.78 -1.31
N ASP A 65 0.41 -4.26 -2.53
CA ASP A 65 0.64 -5.67 -2.78
C ASP A 65 1.88 -6.13 -2.00
N ARG A 66 1.64 -7.08 -1.09
CA ARG A 66 2.67 -7.62 -0.21
C ARG A 66 3.44 -8.79 -0.85
N GLY A 67 3.05 -9.23 -2.05
CA GLY A 67 3.61 -10.42 -2.66
C GLY A 67 3.31 -11.64 -1.81
N ASP A 68 2.23 -12.34 -2.11
CA ASP A 68 2.25 -13.79 -1.89
C ASP A 68 3.13 -14.32 -3.03
N ASP A 69 4.44 -14.44 -2.77
CA ASP A 69 5.34 -15.21 -3.66
C ASP A 69 4.96 -16.70 -3.62
#